data_AF-A0A7C4VRR1-F1
#
_entry.id   AF-A0A7C4VRR1-F1
#
_cell.length_a   1.000
_cell.length_b   1.000
_cell.length_c   1.000
_cell.angle_alpha   90.00
_cell.angle_beta   90.00
_cell.angle_gamma   90.00
#
_symmetry.space_group_name_H-M   'P 1'
#
loop_
_entity.id
_entity.type
_entity.pdbx_description
1 polymer ?
#
loop_
_entity_poly.entity_id
_entity_poly.type
_entity_poly.pdbx_seq_one_letter_code
_entity_poly.pdbx_strand_id
1 'polypeptide(L)'
;MHNHTILPEALHLNQQGEDFFSQQCFQEALSAFRAAHQLQPDWVVPLNNLGVVHWQTGQYQEALINMMEAYRHDPYHKETVQNLIDMMLALEKRESAFLIARGYLRKYPDDMLIQEKVRGVRPTIRIVHHMARSGGTIISKCLGCMNNVLLLSEIHPKGGRWFDPIIQAHQWFGMFDSAEIREGCLTEMPFLEKISRIYEKAYGRKKTLIIRDWTHLDYTAKPFVENPSYELTTALVLDQQFEVLHIATVRHPIDQWLSLRNLSVMKDQLTLDQFLLGYRKFAEKAREIGFIRYEEFIQDPPHVMKILCDRLQLAFNPDFLQKWFLYTTITGDTDNLRVPKTSISVIPKRPMESCLRKYFETSKDYWISIELLGYDNT
;
A
#
# COMPACT_ATOMS: atom_id res chain seq x y z
N MET A 1 19.61 -27.34 -5.25
CA MET A 1 19.31 -28.49 -4.36
C MET A 1 20.63 -28.91 -3.74
N HIS A 2 20.95 -28.40 -2.54
CA HIS A 2 22.07 -28.95 -1.79
C HIS A 2 21.57 -30.22 -1.12
N ASN A 3 22.00 -31.36 -1.64
CA ASN A 3 21.75 -32.65 -1.01
C ASN A 3 22.76 -32.78 0.14
N HIS A 4 22.51 -32.05 1.22
CA HIS A 4 23.29 -32.18 2.45
C HIS A 4 22.71 -33.36 3.22
N THR A 5 23.41 -34.49 3.13
CA THR A 5 23.16 -35.64 3.99
C THR A 5 23.18 -35.16 5.44
N ILE A 6 22.09 -35.36 6.16
CA ILE A 6 22.00 -35.02 7.58
C ILE A 6 23.05 -35.86 8.33
N LEU A 7 23.86 -35.22 9.18
CA LEU A 7 24.85 -35.90 9.99
C LEU A 7 24.13 -36.87 10.95
N PRO A 8 24.49 -38.16 11.00
CA PRO A 8 23.84 -39.14 11.87
C PRO A 8 23.83 -38.73 13.35
N GLU A 9 24.91 -38.09 13.82
CA GLU A 9 25.03 -37.58 15.19
C GLU A 9 24.07 -36.42 15.45
N ALA A 10 23.95 -35.48 14.51
CA ALA A 10 22.97 -34.39 14.61
C ALA A 10 21.55 -34.94 14.60
N LEU A 11 21.24 -35.89 13.71
CA LEU A 11 19.95 -36.56 13.64
C LEU A 11 19.60 -37.24 14.97
N HIS A 12 20.56 -37.98 15.54
CA HIS A 12 20.38 -38.66 16.81
C HIS A 12 20.09 -37.67 17.95
N LEU A 13 20.86 -36.57 18.05
CA LEU A 13 20.62 -35.53 19.05
C LEU A 13 19.25 -34.85 18.89
N ASN A 14 18.79 -34.63 17.66
CA ASN A 14 17.45 -34.10 17.44
C ASN A 14 16.37 -35.09 17.88
N GLN A 15 16.52 -36.38 17.55
CA GLN A 15 15.58 -37.42 18.00
C GLN A 15 15.54 -37.51 19.53
N GLN A 16 16.70 -37.46 20.19
CA GLN A 16 16.76 -37.37 21.65
C GLN A 16 16.04 -36.13 22.19
N GLY A 17 16.19 -34.98 21.52
CA GLY A 17 15.46 -33.77 21.87
C GLY A 17 13.95 -33.91 21.74
N GLU A 18 13.46 -34.56 20.68
CA GLU A 18 12.04 -34.88 20.48
C GLU A 18 11.51 -35.83 21.57
N ASP A 19 12.31 -36.84 21.94
CA ASP A 19 11.97 -37.76 23.03
C ASP A 19 11.85 -37.01 24.37
N PHE A 20 12.83 -36.18 24.73
CA PHE A 20 12.78 -35.35 25.94
C PHE A 20 11.59 -34.38 25.92
N PHE A 21 11.30 -33.79 24.77
CA PHE A 21 10.18 -32.89 24.60
C PHE A 21 8.84 -33.60 24.83
N SER A 22 8.67 -34.82 24.29
CA SER A 22 7.46 -35.63 24.51
C SER A 22 7.24 -35.98 26.00
N GLN A 23 8.32 -36.06 26.77
CA GLN A 23 8.33 -36.29 28.22
C GLN A 23 8.17 -35.00 29.05
N GLN A 24 8.04 -33.84 28.40
CA GLN A 24 8.03 -32.51 29.03
C GLN A 24 9.35 -32.14 29.75
N CYS A 25 10.44 -32.83 29.45
CA CYS A 25 11.80 -32.53 29.92
C CYS A 25 12.40 -31.40 29.05
N PHE A 26 11.88 -30.17 29.21
CA PHE A 26 12.15 -29.07 28.29
C PHE A 26 13.62 -28.61 28.29
N GLN A 27 14.35 -28.69 29.41
CA GLN A 27 15.75 -28.24 29.45
C GLN A 27 16.67 -29.21 28.71
N GLU A 28 16.44 -30.50 28.86
CA GLU A 28 17.14 -31.58 28.16
C GLU A 28 16.84 -31.51 26.66
N ALA A 29 15.59 -31.27 26.28
CA ALA A 29 15.20 -31.05 24.89
C ALA A 29 15.94 -29.86 24.27
N LEU A 30 15.96 -28.70 24.95
CA LEU A 30 16.70 -27.51 24.50
C LEU A 30 18.19 -27.80 24.34
N SER A 31 18.79 -28.55 25.27
CA SER A 31 20.22 -28.92 25.20
C SER A 31 20.51 -29.81 23.99
N ALA A 32 19.68 -30.82 23.76
CA ALA A 32 19.83 -31.76 22.66
C ALA A 32 19.65 -31.07 21.29
N PHE A 33 18.61 -30.23 21.14
CA PHE A 33 18.39 -29.47 19.90
C PHE A 33 19.50 -28.44 19.64
N ARG A 34 20.03 -27.75 20.68
CA ARG A 34 21.19 -26.86 20.51
C ARG A 34 22.42 -27.62 20.04
N ALA A 35 22.68 -28.80 20.61
CA ALA A 35 23.80 -29.64 20.18
C ALA A 35 23.63 -30.11 18.72
N ALA A 36 22.43 -30.54 18.33
CA ALA A 36 22.12 -30.91 16.94
C ALA A 36 22.35 -29.73 15.98
N HIS A 37 21.90 -28.52 16.34
CA HIS A 37 22.13 -27.32 15.54
C HIS A 37 23.62 -26.94 15.46
N GLN A 38 24.39 -27.08 16.54
CA GLN A 38 25.84 -26.82 16.53
C GLN A 38 26.60 -27.77 15.60
N LEU A 39 26.20 -29.04 15.55
CA LEU A 39 26.81 -30.02 14.64
C LEU A 39 26.47 -29.74 13.18
N GLN A 40 25.24 -29.29 12.90
CA GLN A 40 24.79 -29.01 11.55
C GLN A 40 23.93 -27.73 11.48
N PRO A 41 24.56 -26.54 11.36
CA PRO A 41 23.84 -25.26 11.41
C PRO A 41 22.89 -25.00 10.25
N ASP A 42 23.10 -25.65 9.10
CA ASP A 42 22.25 -25.52 7.90
C ASP A 42 21.01 -26.43 7.94
N TRP A 43 20.93 -27.35 8.91
CA TRP A 43 19.76 -28.19 9.11
C TRP A 43 18.73 -27.46 9.97
N VAL A 44 17.59 -27.13 9.37
CA VAL A 44 16.58 -26.24 9.98
C VAL A 44 15.73 -26.86 11.09
N VAL A 45 15.65 -28.19 11.14
CA VAL A 45 14.72 -28.90 12.05
C VAL A 45 15.06 -28.65 13.54
N PRO A 46 16.32 -28.70 14.00
CA PRO A 46 16.64 -28.33 15.38
C PRO A 46 16.24 -26.90 15.76
N LEU A 47 16.40 -25.91 14.86
CA LEU A 47 15.97 -24.53 15.11
C LEU A 47 14.45 -24.41 15.22
N ASN A 48 13.71 -25.11 14.33
CA ASN A 48 12.26 -25.22 14.43
C ASN A 48 11.84 -25.78 15.80
N ASN A 49 12.47 -26.87 16.22
CA ASN A 49 12.18 -27.55 17.48
C ASN A 49 12.52 -26.68 18.69
N LEU A 50 13.66 -25.97 18.69
CA LEU A 50 13.99 -24.96 19.71
C LEU A 50 12.90 -23.88 19.80
N GLY A 51 12.42 -23.40 18.66
CA GLY A 51 11.34 -22.43 18.59
C GLY A 51 10.04 -22.94 19.22
N VAL A 52 9.67 -24.18 18.93
CA VAL A 52 8.47 -24.83 19.50
C VAL A 52 8.61 -25.02 21.02
N VAL A 53 9.76 -25.47 21.52
CA VAL A 53 9.99 -25.65 22.96
C VAL A 53 9.92 -24.32 23.71
N HIS A 54 10.56 -23.27 23.18
CA HIS A 54 10.51 -21.94 23.78
C HIS A 54 9.09 -21.36 23.77
N TRP A 55 8.31 -21.63 22.71
CA TRP A 55 6.92 -21.20 22.65
C TRP A 55 6.05 -21.86 23.72
N GLN A 56 6.17 -23.19 23.88
CA GLN A 56 5.38 -23.94 24.86
C GLN A 56 5.70 -23.55 26.31
N THR A 57 6.94 -23.12 26.56
CA THR A 57 7.39 -22.70 27.89
C THR A 57 7.18 -21.21 28.14
N GLY A 58 6.60 -20.46 27.19
CA GLY A 58 6.26 -19.04 27.33
C GLY A 58 7.42 -18.07 27.04
N GLN A 59 8.56 -18.56 26.55
CA GLN A 59 9.69 -17.74 26.08
C GLN A 59 9.46 -17.30 24.62
N TYR A 60 8.46 -16.43 24.42
CA TYR A 60 8.01 -16.05 23.07
C TYR A 60 9.09 -15.33 22.25
N GLN A 61 9.95 -14.54 22.89
CA GLN A 61 11.00 -13.80 22.17
C GLN A 61 12.04 -14.77 21.58
N GLU A 62 12.51 -15.71 22.39
CA GLU A 62 13.43 -16.76 22.02
C GLU A 62 12.81 -17.69 20.97
N ALA A 63 11.53 -18.01 21.10
CA ALA A 63 10.79 -18.79 20.11
C ALA A 63 10.86 -18.13 18.72
N LEU A 64 10.54 -16.83 18.64
CA LEU A 64 10.58 -16.08 17.40
C LEU A 64 11.98 -15.92 16.83
N ILE A 65 13.01 -15.77 17.67
CA ILE A 65 14.41 -15.70 17.21
C ILE A 65 14.79 -17.00 16.49
N ASN A 66 14.58 -18.16 17.14
CA ASN A 66 14.90 -19.46 16.54
C ASN A 66 14.07 -19.73 15.27
N MET A 67 12.78 -19.42 15.30
CA MET A 67 11.88 -19.65 14.16
C MET A 67 12.22 -18.75 12.96
N MET A 68 12.58 -17.48 13.21
CA MET A 68 13.05 -16.58 12.15
C MET A 68 14.41 -17.01 11.59
N GLU A 69 15.29 -17.59 12.41
CA GLU A 69 16.55 -18.15 11.95
C GLU A 69 16.30 -19.38 11.07
N ALA A 70 15.46 -20.31 11.51
CA ALA A 70 15.02 -21.46 10.70
C ALA A 70 14.45 -21.02 9.34
N TYR A 71 13.54 -20.04 9.36
CA TYR A 71 12.94 -19.48 8.13
C TYR A 71 13.96 -18.77 7.23
N ARG A 72 15.02 -18.18 7.79
CA ARG A 72 16.09 -17.54 7.01
C ARG A 72 16.97 -18.57 6.31
N HIS A 73 17.18 -19.74 6.93
CA HIS A 73 17.91 -20.86 6.33
C HIS A 73 17.10 -21.57 5.24
N ASP A 74 15.84 -21.90 5.52
CA ASP A 74 14.91 -22.45 4.52
C ASP A 74 13.51 -21.82 4.63
N PRO A 75 13.19 -20.80 3.83
CA PRO A 75 11.87 -20.15 3.83
C PRO A 75 10.77 -21.06 3.25
N TYR A 76 11.15 -22.24 2.75
CA TYR A 76 10.28 -23.23 2.13
C TYR A 76 10.15 -24.51 2.97
N HIS A 77 10.74 -24.55 4.17
CA HIS A 77 10.52 -25.63 5.11
C HIS A 77 9.10 -25.54 5.69
N LYS A 78 8.23 -26.45 5.23
CA LYS A 78 6.78 -26.41 5.48
C LYS A 78 6.41 -26.32 6.96
N GLU A 79 7.09 -27.07 7.82
CA GLU A 79 6.78 -27.10 9.25
C GLU A 79 7.12 -25.77 9.95
N THR A 80 8.30 -25.21 9.70
CA THR A 80 8.68 -23.87 10.18
C THR A 80 7.72 -22.80 9.70
N VAL A 81 7.29 -22.86 8.44
CA VAL A 81 6.30 -21.90 7.91
C VAL A 81 4.97 -22.01 8.65
N GLN A 82 4.47 -23.23 8.90
CA GLN A 82 3.24 -23.43 9.67
C GLN A 82 3.38 -22.88 11.08
N ASN A 83 4.45 -23.26 11.79
CA ASN A 83 4.69 -22.85 13.17
C ASN A 83 4.82 -21.32 13.26
N LEU A 84 5.55 -20.69 12.33
CA LEU A 84 5.71 -19.24 12.32
C LEU A 84 4.38 -18.53 12.03
N ILE A 85 3.55 -19.04 11.11
CA ILE A 85 2.19 -18.50 10.87
C ILE A 85 1.36 -18.59 12.16
N ASP A 86 1.32 -19.75 12.81
CA ASP A 86 0.54 -19.96 14.03
C ASP A 86 1.00 -19.04 15.17
N MET A 87 2.31 -18.90 15.36
CA MET A 87 2.89 -17.98 16.34
C MET A 87 2.55 -16.51 16.02
N MET A 88 2.63 -16.11 14.74
CA MET A 88 2.25 -14.74 14.34
C MET A 88 0.77 -14.46 14.56
N LEU A 89 -0.11 -15.41 14.26
CA LEU A 89 -1.55 -15.28 14.50
C LEU A 89 -1.87 -15.20 16.00
N ALA A 90 -1.22 -16.03 16.82
CA ALA A 90 -1.39 -16.01 18.28
C ALA A 90 -0.92 -14.69 18.92
N LEU A 91 0.08 -14.02 18.33
CA LEU A 91 0.56 -12.69 18.73
C LEU A 91 -0.22 -11.53 18.06
N GLU A 92 -1.34 -11.84 17.41
CA GLU A 92 -2.16 -10.89 16.63
C GLU A 92 -1.40 -10.16 15.50
N LYS A 93 -0.23 -10.68 15.09
CA LYS A 93 0.59 -10.20 13.97
C LYS A 93 0.07 -10.77 12.65
N ARG A 94 -1.20 -10.50 12.35
CA ARG A 94 -1.92 -10.99 11.17
C ARG A 94 -1.21 -10.68 9.85
N GLU A 95 -0.70 -9.46 9.70
CA GLU A 95 0.00 -9.06 8.48
C GLU A 95 1.29 -9.87 8.27
N SER A 96 2.07 -10.11 9.33
CA SER A 96 3.27 -10.96 9.25
C SER A 96 2.91 -12.38 8.81
N ALA A 97 1.87 -12.97 9.41
CA ALA A 97 1.40 -14.31 9.07
C ALA A 97 1.03 -14.42 7.58
N PHE A 98 0.28 -13.45 7.06
CA PHE A 98 -0.08 -13.41 5.64
C PHE A 98 1.15 -13.33 4.74
N LEU A 99 2.13 -12.49 5.07
CA LEU A 99 3.32 -12.30 4.23
C LEU A 99 4.21 -13.55 4.20
N ILE A 100 4.34 -14.24 5.34
CA ILE A 100 5.04 -15.54 5.42
C ILE A 100 4.34 -16.58 4.55
N ALA A 101 3.02 -16.74 4.73
CA ALA A 101 2.23 -17.69 3.94
C ALA A 101 2.31 -17.39 2.44
N ARG A 102 2.19 -16.11 2.06
CA ARG A 102 2.30 -15.68 0.66
C ARG A 102 3.67 -15.99 0.07
N GLY A 103 4.74 -15.73 0.82
CA GLY A 103 6.11 -16.06 0.39
C GLY A 103 6.26 -17.55 0.08
N TYR A 104 5.72 -18.41 0.95
CA TYR A 104 5.71 -19.86 0.78
C TYR A 104 4.83 -20.33 -0.40
N LEU A 105 3.58 -19.85 -0.45
CA LEU A 105 2.58 -20.26 -1.44
C LEU A 105 2.93 -19.86 -2.88
N ARG A 106 3.86 -18.91 -3.09
CA ARG A 106 4.41 -18.65 -4.43
C ARG A 106 5.10 -19.87 -5.03
N LYS A 107 5.78 -20.66 -4.20
CA LYS A 107 6.49 -21.87 -4.62
C LYS A 107 5.60 -23.11 -4.53
N TYR A 108 4.69 -23.15 -3.56
CA TYR A 108 3.76 -24.26 -3.33
C TYR A 108 2.32 -23.76 -3.34
N PRO A 109 1.78 -23.33 -4.50
CA PRO A 109 0.47 -22.71 -4.59
C PRO A 109 -0.67 -23.63 -4.15
N ASP A 110 -0.51 -24.95 -4.28
CA ASP A 110 -1.54 -25.94 -3.99
C ASP A 110 -1.57 -26.42 -2.52
N ASP A 111 -0.77 -25.83 -1.63
CA ASP A 111 -0.75 -26.20 -0.21
C ASP A 111 -1.99 -25.69 0.54
N MET A 112 -3.06 -26.48 0.50
CA MET A 112 -4.35 -26.17 1.13
C MET A 112 -4.25 -25.89 2.63
N LEU A 113 -3.30 -26.50 3.34
CA LEU A 113 -3.16 -26.29 4.78
C LEU A 113 -2.67 -24.87 5.07
N ILE A 114 -1.67 -24.39 4.33
CA ILE A 114 -1.18 -23.01 4.47
C ILE A 114 -2.24 -22.02 4.02
N GLN A 115 -2.94 -22.30 2.91
CA GLN A 115 -4.04 -21.45 2.45
C GLN A 115 -5.13 -21.28 3.51
N GLU A 116 -5.56 -22.38 4.15
CA GLU A 116 -6.62 -22.32 5.16
C GLU A 116 -6.17 -21.57 6.42
N LYS A 117 -4.91 -21.72 6.85
CA LYS A 117 -4.37 -21.01 8.02
C LYS A 117 -4.41 -19.48 7.88
N VAL A 118 -4.24 -18.95 6.67
CA VAL A 118 -4.30 -17.50 6.41
C VAL A 118 -5.59 -17.07 5.72
N ARG A 119 -6.60 -17.94 5.67
CA ARG A 119 -7.88 -17.62 5.06
C ARG A 119 -8.54 -16.44 5.78
N GLY A 120 -8.94 -15.43 5.00
CA GLY A 120 -9.53 -14.20 5.54
C GLY A 120 -8.53 -13.25 6.21
N VAL A 121 -7.25 -13.60 6.27
CA VAL A 121 -6.19 -12.69 6.72
C VAL A 121 -5.76 -11.85 5.52
N ARG A 122 -6.06 -10.55 5.53
CA ARG A 122 -5.64 -9.62 4.48
C ARG A 122 -4.82 -8.48 5.08
N PRO A 123 -3.66 -8.12 4.51
CA PRO A 123 -2.91 -6.96 4.94
C PRO A 123 -3.61 -5.66 4.55
N THR A 124 -3.31 -4.57 5.26
CA THR A 124 -3.97 -3.29 5.02
C THR A 124 -3.23 -2.45 3.97
N ILE A 125 -3.92 -2.06 2.89
CA ILE A 125 -3.39 -1.11 1.91
C ILE A 125 -4.15 0.21 1.95
N ARG A 126 -3.43 1.31 1.71
CA ARG A 126 -3.97 2.67 1.79
C ARG A 126 -4.04 3.31 0.41
N ILE A 127 -5.17 3.91 0.08
CA ILE A 127 -5.40 4.56 -1.21
C ILE A 127 -5.95 5.97 -0.99
N VAL A 128 -5.42 6.95 -1.69
CA VAL A 128 -6.01 8.29 -1.74
C VAL A 128 -6.44 8.60 -3.16
N HIS A 129 -7.73 8.89 -3.33
CA HIS A 129 -8.36 9.14 -4.62
C HIS A 129 -8.41 10.63 -4.90
N HIS A 130 -7.85 11.02 -6.04
CA HIS A 130 -7.78 12.41 -6.49
C HIS A 130 -8.09 12.51 -7.98
N MET A 131 -9.15 13.24 -8.34
CA MET A 131 -9.29 13.68 -9.72
C MET A 131 -8.26 14.76 -10.06
N ALA A 132 -7.90 14.90 -11.35
CA ALA A 132 -6.92 15.88 -11.78
C ALA A 132 -7.31 17.31 -11.35
N ARG A 133 -6.35 18.07 -10.82
CA ARG A 133 -6.52 19.47 -10.37
C ARG A 133 -7.41 19.69 -9.13
N SER A 134 -7.62 18.63 -8.35
CA SER A 134 -8.27 18.69 -7.02
C SER A 134 -7.34 19.06 -5.86
N GLY A 135 -6.05 19.32 -6.11
CA GLY A 135 -5.04 19.52 -5.05
C GLY A 135 -4.36 18.23 -4.59
N GLY A 136 -4.61 17.10 -5.27
CA GLY A 136 -4.01 15.82 -4.91
C GLY A 136 -2.48 15.81 -4.81
N THR A 137 -1.76 16.54 -5.67
CA THR A 137 -0.29 16.61 -5.61
C THR A 137 0.21 17.18 -4.28
N ILE A 138 -0.32 18.32 -3.82
CA ILE A 138 0.16 18.97 -2.58
C ILE A 138 -0.23 18.17 -1.34
N ILE A 139 -1.44 17.62 -1.30
CA ILE A 139 -1.90 16.74 -0.22
C ILE A 139 -1.04 15.47 -0.15
N SER A 140 -0.75 14.87 -1.31
CA SER A 140 0.11 13.68 -1.40
C SER A 140 1.56 13.97 -0.99
N LYS A 141 2.12 15.15 -1.32
CA LYS A 141 3.44 15.57 -0.82
C LYS A 141 3.44 15.67 0.70
N CYS A 142 2.36 16.19 1.31
CA CYS A 142 2.23 16.24 2.76
C CYS A 142 2.13 14.83 3.39
N LEU A 143 1.35 13.93 2.78
CA LEU A 143 1.27 12.52 3.21
C LEU A 143 2.62 11.81 3.10
N GLY A 144 3.38 12.07 2.03
CA GLY A 144 4.72 11.53 1.82
C GLY A 144 5.73 11.95 2.88
N CYS A 145 5.50 13.07 3.58
CA CYS A 145 6.32 13.52 4.70
C CYS A 145 5.96 12.88 6.05
N MET A 146 4.89 12.09 6.13
CA MET A 146 4.52 11.40 7.37
C MET A 146 5.51 10.29 7.71
N ASN A 147 5.56 9.91 8.98
CA ASN A 147 6.55 8.95 9.46
C ASN A 147 6.37 7.60 8.78
N ASN A 148 7.47 7.07 8.24
CA ASN A 148 7.54 5.76 7.58
C ASN A 148 6.61 5.56 6.38
N VAL A 149 6.14 6.63 5.75
CA VAL A 149 5.34 6.52 4.52
C VAL A 149 6.23 6.27 3.30
N LEU A 150 5.72 5.43 2.40
CA LEU A 150 6.16 5.31 1.03
C LEU A 150 4.96 5.51 0.11
N LEU A 151 5.00 6.55 -0.71
CA LEU A 151 3.89 6.92 -1.58
C LEU A 151 4.24 6.65 -3.04
N LEU A 152 3.45 5.81 -3.71
CA LEU A 152 3.46 5.69 -5.16
C LEU A 152 2.43 6.65 -5.76
N SER A 153 2.73 7.22 -6.93
CA SER A 153 2.00 8.35 -7.48
C SER A 153 1.35 8.04 -8.83
N GLU A 154 0.06 8.37 -8.96
CA GLU A 154 -0.74 8.16 -10.18
C GLU A 154 -0.74 6.70 -10.64
N ILE A 155 -0.88 5.80 -9.66
CA ILE A 155 -0.97 4.36 -9.91
C ILE A 155 -2.41 3.98 -10.24
N HIS A 156 -2.57 3.14 -11.27
CA HIS A 156 -3.87 2.60 -11.68
C HIS A 156 -3.66 1.33 -12.53
N PRO A 157 -4.57 0.34 -12.50
CA PRO A 157 -4.46 -0.89 -13.31
C PRO A 157 -4.27 -0.65 -14.82
N LYS A 158 -4.95 0.37 -15.36
CA LYS A 158 -4.81 0.81 -16.77
C LYS A 158 -3.71 1.86 -16.99
N GLY A 159 -3.01 2.27 -15.94
CA GLY A 159 -2.03 3.36 -15.94
C GLY A 159 -0.59 2.92 -16.20
N GLY A 160 -0.29 1.62 -16.22
CA GLY A 160 1.09 1.09 -16.23
C GLY A 160 1.96 1.52 -17.41
N ARG A 161 1.35 1.93 -18.54
CA ARG A 161 2.09 2.51 -19.67
C ARG A 161 2.76 3.84 -19.33
N TRP A 162 2.16 4.63 -18.44
CA TRP A 162 2.67 5.94 -18.03
C TRP A 162 3.38 5.89 -16.68
N PHE A 163 2.77 5.17 -15.74
CA PHE A 163 3.18 5.13 -14.34
C PHE A 163 3.19 3.68 -13.87
N ASP A 164 4.26 2.97 -14.24
CA ASP A 164 4.45 1.60 -13.76
C ASP A 164 4.89 1.60 -12.28
N PRO A 165 4.18 0.88 -11.39
CA PRO A 165 4.48 0.91 -9.95
C PRO A 165 5.82 0.25 -9.61
N ILE A 166 6.27 -0.77 -10.36
CA ILE A 166 7.58 -1.40 -10.15
C ILE A 166 8.70 -0.42 -10.53
N ILE A 167 8.54 0.29 -11.64
CA ILE A 167 9.51 1.31 -12.06
C ILE A 167 9.59 2.46 -11.04
N GLN A 168 8.45 2.96 -10.54
CA GLN A 168 8.47 3.97 -9.47
C GLN A 168 9.14 3.44 -8.20
N ALA A 169 8.79 2.22 -7.76
CA ALA A 169 9.38 1.61 -6.57
C ALA A 169 10.90 1.41 -6.70
N HIS A 170 11.39 1.05 -7.89
CA HIS A 170 12.81 0.97 -8.21
C HIS A 170 13.48 2.35 -8.19
N GLN A 171 12.99 3.30 -8.99
CA GLN A 171 13.67 4.56 -9.23
C GLN A 171 13.61 5.49 -8.02
N TRP A 172 12.50 5.53 -7.30
CA TRP A 172 12.29 6.48 -6.21
C TRP A 172 12.73 5.96 -4.85
N PHE A 173 12.66 4.64 -4.65
CA PHE A 173 12.85 4.03 -3.34
C PHE A 173 13.90 2.90 -3.33
N GLY A 174 14.53 2.60 -4.48
CA GLY A 174 15.54 1.56 -4.59
C GLY A 174 15.04 0.20 -4.10
N MET A 175 13.76 -0.12 -4.35
CA MET A 175 13.13 -1.33 -3.83
C MET A 175 13.53 -2.58 -4.59
N PHE A 176 13.76 -2.44 -5.89
CA PHE A 176 14.16 -3.52 -6.78
C PHE A 176 15.49 -3.11 -7.42
N ASP A 177 16.35 -4.05 -7.75
CA ASP A 177 17.48 -3.78 -8.63
C ASP A 177 17.09 -4.05 -10.10
N SER A 178 17.92 -3.60 -11.04
CA SER A 178 17.61 -3.74 -12.46
C SER A 178 17.69 -5.18 -12.97
N ALA A 179 18.44 -6.07 -12.31
CA ALA A 179 18.51 -7.48 -12.68
C ALA A 179 17.21 -8.18 -12.24
N GLU A 180 16.78 -7.96 -11.00
CA GLU A 180 15.52 -8.45 -10.44
C GLU A 180 14.31 -8.08 -11.32
N ILE A 181 14.25 -6.84 -11.82
CA ILE A 181 13.16 -6.40 -12.70
C ILE A 181 13.17 -7.16 -14.03
N ARG A 182 14.34 -7.32 -14.66
CA ARG A 182 14.47 -7.96 -15.97
C ARG A 182 14.28 -9.46 -15.91
N GLU A 183 15.00 -10.12 -15.00
CA GLU A 183 14.99 -11.57 -14.86
C GLU A 183 13.67 -12.08 -14.29
N GLY A 184 13.03 -11.29 -13.42
CA GLY A 184 11.71 -11.59 -12.87
C GLY A 184 10.53 -11.12 -13.72
N CYS A 185 10.77 -10.50 -14.89
CA CYS A 185 9.74 -9.87 -15.74
C CYS A 185 8.75 -9.01 -14.95
N LEU A 186 9.24 -8.23 -13.97
CA LEU A 186 8.36 -7.67 -12.95
C LEU A 186 7.37 -6.63 -13.52
N THR A 187 7.77 -5.91 -14.56
CA THR A 187 6.91 -4.94 -15.26
C THR A 187 5.82 -5.58 -16.12
N GLU A 188 5.86 -6.89 -16.34
CA GLU A 188 4.87 -7.63 -17.13
C GLU A 188 3.83 -8.32 -16.24
N MET A 189 4.08 -8.39 -14.92
CA MET A 189 3.18 -9.02 -13.97
C MET A 189 1.79 -8.35 -13.92
N PRO A 190 0.74 -9.10 -13.54
CA PRO A 190 -0.57 -8.51 -13.24
C PRO A 190 -0.45 -7.40 -12.19
N PHE A 191 -1.28 -6.36 -12.32
CA PHE A 191 -1.25 -5.18 -11.43
C PHE A 191 -1.27 -5.55 -9.94
N LEU A 192 -2.15 -6.47 -9.55
CA LEU A 192 -2.27 -6.92 -8.16
C LEU A 192 -0.97 -7.55 -7.63
N GLU A 193 -0.28 -8.35 -8.44
CA GLU A 193 0.99 -8.96 -8.05
C GLU A 193 2.11 -7.92 -7.97
N LYS A 194 2.14 -6.92 -8.87
CA LYS A 194 3.09 -5.80 -8.79
C LYS A 194 2.96 -5.06 -7.46
N ILE A 195 1.74 -4.62 -7.11
CA ILE A 195 1.51 -3.90 -5.86
C ILE A 195 1.86 -4.74 -4.65
N SER A 196 1.56 -6.04 -4.71
CA SER A 196 1.87 -6.95 -3.62
C SER A 196 3.37 -7.16 -3.37
N ARG A 197 4.16 -7.26 -4.44
CA ARG A 197 5.63 -7.31 -4.33
C ARG A 197 6.20 -6.05 -3.71
N ILE A 198 5.64 -4.89 -4.09
CA ILE A 198 6.04 -3.60 -3.50
C ILE A 198 5.63 -3.53 -2.04
N TYR A 199 4.42 -3.99 -1.71
CA TYR A 199 3.92 -4.04 -0.34
C TYR A 199 4.84 -4.86 0.57
N GLU A 200 5.23 -6.06 0.14
CA GLU A 200 6.18 -6.91 0.89
C GLU A 200 7.51 -6.22 1.16
N LYS A 201 8.08 -5.56 0.15
CA LYS A 201 9.34 -4.83 0.32
C LYS A 201 9.17 -3.60 1.21
N ALA A 202 8.04 -2.89 1.13
CA ALA A 202 7.72 -1.79 2.02
C ALA A 202 7.61 -2.29 3.48
N TYR A 203 6.87 -3.37 3.69
CA TYR A 203 6.67 -3.99 5.00
C TYR A 203 8.00 -4.43 5.63
N GLY A 204 8.85 -5.13 4.86
CA GLY A 204 10.17 -5.55 5.31
C GLY A 204 11.09 -4.38 5.69
N ARG A 205 10.87 -3.20 5.10
CA ARG A 205 11.57 -1.94 5.44
C ARG A 205 10.88 -1.13 6.54
N LYS A 206 9.85 -1.69 7.19
CA LYS A 206 9.00 -1.01 8.19
C LYS A 206 8.39 0.29 7.65
N LYS A 207 7.99 0.27 6.38
CA LYS A 207 7.32 1.37 5.70
C LYS A 207 5.86 1.04 5.41
N THR A 208 5.02 2.05 5.49
CA THR A 208 3.59 1.98 5.13
C THR A 208 3.42 2.44 3.70
N LEU A 209 2.93 1.54 2.84
CA LEU A 209 2.65 1.84 1.43
C LEU A 209 1.33 2.62 1.31
N ILE A 210 1.38 3.75 0.59
CA ILE A 210 0.21 4.52 0.17
C ILE A 210 0.20 4.60 -1.35
N ILE A 211 -0.98 4.36 -1.93
CA ILE A 211 -1.23 4.54 -3.35
C ILE A 211 -1.98 5.85 -3.55
N ARG A 212 -1.33 6.83 -4.18
CA ARG A 212 -2.04 7.96 -4.78
C ARG A 212 -2.61 7.48 -6.12
N ASP A 213 -3.91 7.26 -6.13
CA ASP A 213 -4.63 6.70 -7.27
C ASP A 213 -4.74 7.71 -8.43
N TRP A 214 -4.71 7.20 -9.67
CA TRP A 214 -4.95 8.02 -10.85
C TRP A 214 -6.44 8.07 -11.23
N THR A 215 -7.25 8.55 -10.30
CA THR A 215 -8.72 8.53 -10.35
C THR A 215 -9.30 9.20 -11.61
N HIS A 216 -8.57 10.13 -12.23
CA HIS A 216 -8.96 10.73 -13.52
C HIS A 216 -9.28 9.68 -14.60
N LEU A 217 -8.57 8.54 -14.62
CA LEU A 217 -8.81 7.46 -15.58
C LEU A 217 -10.20 6.83 -15.44
N ASP A 218 -10.72 6.77 -14.21
CA ASP A 218 -11.98 6.11 -13.92
C ASP A 218 -13.20 7.00 -14.17
N TYR A 219 -13.07 8.33 -14.06
CA TYR A 219 -14.25 9.23 -14.06
C TYR A 219 -14.32 10.17 -15.26
N THR A 220 -13.18 10.62 -15.78
CA THR A 220 -13.14 11.53 -16.93
C THR A 220 -12.41 10.93 -18.12
N ALA A 221 -11.55 9.91 -17.89
CA ALA A 221 -10.91 9.03 -18.87
C ALA A 221 -9.95 9.67 -19.89
N LYS A 222 -10.37 10.77 -20.53
CA LYS A 222 -9.68 11.44 -21.61
C LYS A 222 -8.40 12.15 -21.12
N PRO A 223 -7.36 12.23 -21.97
CA PRO A 223 -7.22 11.59 -23.28
C PRO A 223 -6.71 10.12 -23.20
N PHE A 224 -6.57 9.57 -22.01
CA PHE A 224 -5.77 8.36 -21.78
C PHE A 224 -6.52 7.05 -22.01
N VAL A 225 -7.80 7.00 -21.65
CA VAL A 225 -8.69 5.85 -21.89
C VAL A 225 -9.97 6.30 -22.56
N GLU A 226 -10.59 5.40 -23.32
CA GLU A 226 -11.71 5.76 -24.18
C GLU A 226 -12.98 6.05 -23.38
N ASN A 227 -13.31 5.15 -22.44
CA ASN A 227 -14.53 5.21 -21.63
C ASN A 227 -14.20 5.12 -20.12
N PRO A 228 -14.74 6.04 -19.30
CA PRO A 228 -14.63 5.97 -17.84
C PRO A 228 -15.40 4.77 -17.29
N SER A 229 -14.90 4.17 -16.20
CA SER A 229 -15.55 3.06 -15.49
C SER A 229 -16.62 3.55 -14.52
N TYR A 230 -16.48 4.78 -14.01
CA TYR A 230 -17.22 5.35 -12.88
C TYR A 230 -17.14 4.51 -11.59
N GLU A 231 -16.08 3.73 -11.45
CA GLU A 231 -15.79 2.90 -10.29
C GLU A 231 -14.42 3.26 -9.72
N LEU A 232 -14.14 2.84 -8.48
CA LEU A 232 -12.80 2.97 -7.89
C LEU A 232 -11.98 1.73 -8.28
N THR A 233 -11.56 1.64 -9.55
CA THR A 233 -11.00 0.41 -10.14
C THR A 233 -9.78 -0.09 -9.36
N THR A 234 -8.88 0.82 -8.97
CA THR A 234 -7.70 0.46 -8.17
C THR A 234 -8.09 -0.18 -6.82
N ALA A 235 -9.10 0.36 -6.14
CA ALA A 235 -9.58 -0.19 -4.87
C ALA A 235 -10.25 -1.57 -5.08
N LEU A 236 -11.09 -1.71 -6.10
CA LEU A 236 -11.76 -2.98 -6.43
C LEU A 236 -10.77 -4.11 -6.75
N VAL A 237 -9.68 -3.80 -7.47
CA VAL A 237 -8.65 -4.80 -7.77
C VAL A 237 -7.86 -5.19 -6.52
N LEU A 238 -7.54 -4.22 -5.66
CA LEU A 238 -6.73 -4.47 -4.46
C LEU A 238 -7.52 -5.15 -3.35
N ASP A 239 -8.84 -4.93 -3.24
CA ASP A 239 -9.69 -5.60 -2.25
C ASP A 239 -9.67 -7.14 -2.37
N GLN A 240 -9.27 -7.69 -3.52
CA GLN A 240 -9.11 -9.13 -3.70
C GLN A 240 -8.07 -9.76 -2.75
N GLN A 241 -7.06 -8.99 -2.32
CA GLN A 241 -5.98 -9.48 -1.45
C GLN A 241 -5.71 -8.59 -0.23
N PHE A 242 -6.21 -7.36 -0.23
CA PHE A 242 -5.95 -6.38 0.82
C PHE A 242 -7.24 -5.95 1.50
N GLU A 243 -7.13 -5.56 2.77
CA GLU A 243 -8.11 -4.68 3.38
C GLU A 243 -7.80 -3.24 2.94
N VAL A 244 -8.74 -2.59 2.25
CA VAL A 244 -8.51 -1.29 1.63
C VAL A 244 -8.99 -0.17 2.57
N LEU A 245 -8.05 0.62 3.08
CA LEU A 245 -8.34 1.92 3.69
C LEU A 245 -8.21 2.99 2.61
N HIS A 246 -9.29 3.70 2.34
CA HIS A 246 -9.25 4.75 1.34
C HIS A 246 -10.09 5.97 1.67
N ILE A 247 -9.72 7.08 1.05
CA ILE A 247 -10.40 8.37 1.18
C ILE A 247 -10.27 9.14 -0.13
N ALA A 248 -11.29 9.92 -0.46
CA ALA A 248 -11.24 10.87 -1.57
C ALA A 248 -10.80 12.26 -1.10
N THR A 249 -10.20 13.04 -2.00
CA THR A 249 -10.22 14.49 -1.87
C THR A 249 -10.99 15.11 -3.01
N VAL A 250 -11.78 16.11 -2.70
CA VAL A 250 -12.59 16.85 -3.68
C VAL A 250 -12.20 18.31 -3.68
N ARG A 251 -12.54 19.01 -4.75
CA ARG A 251 -12.36 20.45 -4.89
C ARG A 251 -13.57 21.01 -5.59
N HIS A 252 -13.98 22.24 -5.28
CA HIS A 252 -15.15 22.85 -5.88
C HIS A 252 -15.13 22.69 -7.43
N PRO A 253 -16.19 22.14 -8.06
CA PRO A 253 -16.13 21.68 -9.44
C PRO A 253 -15.85 22.81 -10.44
N ILE A 254 -16.31 24.03 -10.17
CA ILE A 254 -15.97 25.21 -10.99
C ILE A 254 -14.46 25.49 -10.95
N ASP A 255 -13.87 25.54 -9.75
CA ASP A 255 -12.44 25.84 -9.58
C ASP A 255 -11.56 24.73 -10.16
N GLN A 256 -12.01 23.48 -10.04
CA GLN A 256 -11.34 22.35 -10.65
C GLN A 256 -11.39 22.43 -12.19
N TRP A 257 -12.55 22.69 -12.79
CA TRP A 257 -12.70 22.85 -14.23
C TRP A 257 -11.85 24.00 -14.79
N LEU A 258 -11.93 25.18 -14.17
CA LEU A 258 -11.14 26.35 -14.56
C LEU A 258 -9.63 26.10 -14.44
N SER A 259 -9.22 25.17 -13.56
CA SER A 259 -7.84 24.71 -13.46
C SER A 259 -7.48 23.67 -14.54
N LEU A 260 -8.39 22.75 -14.80
CA LEU A 260 -8.22 21.60 -15.71
C LEU A 260 -8.17 22.02 -17.17
N ARG A 261 -9.11 22.87 -17.62
CA ARG A 261 -9.26 23.30 -19.03
C ARG A 261 -8.02 24.01 -19.59
N ASN A 262 -7.16 24.53 -18.71
CA ASN A 262 -5.93 25.25 -19.08
C ASN A 262 -4.70 24.33 -19.17
N LEU A 263 -4.82 23.03 -18.84
CA LEU A 263 -3.71 22.09 -19.00
C LEU A 263 -3.54 21.73 -20.47
N SER A 264 -2.31 21.81 -20.98
CA SER A 264 -1.99 21.47 -22.38
C SER A 264 -2.45 20.08 -22.79
N VAL A 265 -2.31 19.08 -21.90
CA VAL A 265 -2.70 17.68 -22.14
C VAL A 265 -4.23 17.48 -22.19
N MET A 266 -5.00 18.38 -21.55
CA MET A 266 -6.47 18.28 -21.47
C MET A 266 -7.18 19.22 -22.44
N LYS A 267 -6.46 20.17 -23.01
CA LYS A 267 -7.02 21.17 -23.92
C LYS A 267 -7.69 20.47 -25.10
N ASP A 268 -8.96 20.75 -25.31
CA ASP A 268 -9.81 20.21 -26.38
C ASP A 268 -10.06 18.68 -26.33
N GLN A 269 -9.66 17.99 -25.24
CA GLN A 269 -9.84 16.54 -25.08
C GLN A 269 -11.07 16.16 -24.23
N LEU A 270 -11.55 17.07 -23.39
CA LEU A 270 -12.62 16.84 -22.42
C LEU A 270 -13.63 17.97 -22.52
N THR A 271 -14.91 17.64 -22.74
CA THR A 271 -15.99 18.63 -22.70
C THR A 271 -16.45 18.91 -21.27
N LEU A 272 -17.13 20.04 -21.06
CA LEU A 272 -17.68 20.39 -19.75
C LEU A 272 -18.74 19.37 -19.29
N ASP A 273 -19.58 18.85 -20.18
CA ASP A 273 -20.57 17.81 -19.83
C ASP A 273 -19.91 16.52 -19.38
N GLN A 274 -18.87 16.08 -20.10
CA GLN A 274 -18.11 14.88 -19.71
C GLN A 274 -17.44 15.07 -18.36
N PHE A 275 -16.89 16.26 -18.10
CA PHE A 275 -16.33 16.60 -16.80
C PHE A 275 -17.39 16.58 -15.70
N LEU A 276 -18.54 17.23 -15.90
CA LEU A 276 -19.60 17.33 -14.89
C LEU A 276 -20.21 15.97 -14.57
N LEU A 277 -20.45 15.13 -15.59
CA LEU A 277 -20.92 13.77 -15.41
C LEU A 277 -19.90 12.94 -14.61
N GLY A 278 -18.63 12.96 -15.02
CA GLY A 278 -17.56 12.25 -14.32
C GLY A 278 -17.36 12.74 -12.90
N TYR A 279 -17.41 14.05 -12.68
CA TYR A 279 -17.29 14.66 -11.37
C TYR A 279 -18.44 14.24 -10.45
N ARG A 280 -19.69 14.26 -10.92
CA ARG A 280 -20.84 13.79 -10.12
C ARG A 280 -20.65 12.33 -9.74
N LYS A 281 -20.27 11.48 -10.69
CA LYS A 281 -20.00 10.06 -10.43
C LYS A 281 -18.91 9.85 -9.38
N PHE A 282 -17.87 10.67 -9.42
CA PHE A 282 -16.84 10.65 -8.38
C PHE A 282 -17.37 11.16 -7.04
N ALA A 283 -18.18 12.23 -7.01
CA ALA A 283 -18.78 12.77 -5.80
C ALA A 283 -19.71 11.76 -5.10
N GLU A 284 -20.45 10.95 -5.85
CA GLU A 284 -21.25 9.83 -5.32
C GLU A 284 -20.38 8.86 -4.52
N LYS A 285 -19.29 8.38 -5.14
CA LYS A 285 -18.34 7.45 -4.52
C LYS A 285 -17.58 8.10 -3.37
N ALA A 286 -17.16 9.36 -3.52
CA ALA A 286 -16.47 10.12 -2.49
C ALA A 286 -17.34 10.27 -1.22
N ARG A 287 -18.65 10.48 -1.36
CA ARG A 287 -19.58 10.51 -0.22
C ARG A 287 -19.67 9.16 0.48
N GLU A 288 -19.69 8.05 -0.27
CA GLU A 288 -19.73 6.69 0.28
C GLU A 288 -18.45 6.35 1.06
N ILE A 289 -17.28 6.63 0.48
CA ILE A 289 -15.98 6.28 1.08
C ILE A 289 -15.41 7.36 2.00
N GLY A 290 -16.14 8.48 2.17
CA GLY A 290 -15.69 9.70 2.84
C GLY A 290 -14.66 10.52 2.04
N PHE A 291 -14.70 11.83 2.26
CA PHE A 291 -13.84 12.78 1.55
C PHE A 291 -13.41 13.96 2.41
N ILE A 292 -12.43 14.69 1.90
CA ILE A 292 -12.00 15.99 2.42
C ILE A 292 -12.02 17.00 1.29
N ARG A 293 -12.43 18.24 1.59
CA ARG A 293 -12.39 19.32 0.60
C ARG A 293 -11.02 19.97 0.57
N TYR A 294 -10.53 20.25 -0.62
CA TYR A 294 -9.28 20.97 -0.83
C TYR A 294 -9.30 22.35 -0.17
N GLU A 295 -10.45 22.99 -0.15
CA GLU A 295 -10.69 24.29 0.46
C GLU A 295 -10.49 24.26 1.99
N GLU A 296 -10.88 23.16 2.65
CA GLU A 296 -10.62 22.95 4.08
C GLU A 296 -9.12 22.72 4.31
N PHE A 297 -8.48 21.94 3.44
CA PHE A 297 -7.04 21.66 3.53
C PHE A 297 -6.18 22.93 3.45
N ILE A 298 -6.50 23.87 2.55
CA ILE A 298 -5.71 25.11 2.41
C ILE A 298 -6.01 26.15 3.50
N GLN A 299 -7.11 25.99 4.25
CA GLN A 299 -7.46 26.84 5.39
C GLN A 299 -6.74 26.38 6.67
N ASP A 300 -6.78 25.07 6.96
CA ASP A 300 -6.10 24.47 8.13
C ASP A 300 -5.42 23.14 7.74
N PRO A 301 -4.23 23.19 7.12
CA PRO A 301 -3.54 21.98 6.69
C PRO A 301 -3.24 21.02 7.84
N PRO A 302 -2.73 21.45 9.02
CA PRO A 302 -2.49 20.54 10.14
C PRO A 302 -3.73 19.77 10.59
N HIS A 303 -4.87 20.44 10.75
CA HIS A 303 -6.12 19.80 11.16
C HIS A 303 -6.56 18.74 10.15
N VAL A 304 -6.58 19.10 8.87
CA VAL A 304 -6.99 18.20 7.79
C VAL A 304 -6.03 17.02 7.63
N MET A 305 -4.72 17.25 7.74
CA MET A 305 -3.73 16.18 7.68
C MET A 305 -3.85 15.22 8.86
N LYS A 306 -4.28 15.68 10.04
CA LYS A 306 -4.60 14.81 11.17
C LYS A 306 -5.78 13.89 10.85
N ILE A 307 -6.87 14.43 10.29
CA ILE A 307 -8.04 13.63 9.84
C ILE A 307 -7.60 12.58 8.80
N LEU A 308 -6.77 12.97 7.82
CA LEU A 308 -6.23 12.04 6.83
C LEU A 308 -5.40 10.93 7.48
N CYS A 309 -4.52 11.27 8.42
CA CYS A 309 -3.70 10.30 9.12
C CYS A 309 -4.54 9.34 9.95
N ASP A 310 -5.54 9.83 10.68
CA ASP A 310 -6.43 8.99 11.48
C ASP A 310 -7.20 8.01 10.58
N ARG A 311 -7.76 8.49 9.46
CA ARG A 311 -8.51 7.66 8.51
C ARG A 311 -7.65 6.62 7.79
N LEU A 312 -6.41 6.96 7.48
CA LEU A 312 -5.46 6.07 6.84
C LEU A 312 -4.61 5.29 7.85
N GLN A 313 -4.88 5.41 9.15
CA GLN A 313 -4.10 4.80 10.24
C GLN A 313 -2.59 5.04 10.09
N LEU A 314 -2.20 6.32 10.02
CA LEU A 314 -0.82 6.79 9.88
C LEU A 314 -0.40 7.56 11.14
N ALA A 315 0.89 7.50 11.45
CA ALA A 315 1.47 8.37 12.46
C ALA A 315 1.60 9.80 11.93
N PHE A 316 0.82 10.72 12.51
CA PHE A 316 0.88 12.13 12.18
C PHE A 316 2.24 12.75 12.56
N ASN A 317 2.84 13.50 11.65
CA ASN A 317 4.06 14.26 11.88
C ASN A 317 3.81 15.76 11.57
N PRO A 318 3.79 16.65 12.57
CA PRO A 318 3.52 18.08 12.37
C PRO A 318 4.61 18.80 11.55
N ASP A 319 5.83 18.26 11.46
CA ASP A 319 6.94 18.86 10.71
C ASP A 319 6.72 18.85 9.19
N PHE A 320 5.67 18.21 8.69
CA PHE A 320 5.38 18.15 7.26
C PHE A 320 5.29 19.56 6.63
N LEU A 321 4.81 20.57 7.36
CA LEU A 321 4.75 21.96 6.89
C LEU A 321 6.12 22.52 6.51
N GLN A 322 7.19 22.03 7.12
CA GLN A 322 8.57 22.49 6.89
C GLN A 322 9.27 21.70 5.77
N LYS A 323 8.67 20.59 5.29
CA LYS A 323 9.37 19.62 4.43
C LYS A 323 8.59 19.20 3.18
N TRP A 324 7.27 19.41 3.12
CA TRP A 324 6.43 18.93 2.00
C TRP A 324 6.91 19.44 0.64
N PHE A 325 7.41 20.68 0.56
CA PHE A 325 7.89 21.27 -0.68
C PHE A 325 9.20 20.63 -1.18
N LEU A 326 9.95 19.95 -0.31
CA LEU A 326 11.15 19.17 -0.64
C LEU A 326 10.83 17.74 -1.09
N TYR A 327 9.58 17.29 -0.99
CA TYR A 327 9.20 15.95 -1.40
C TYR A 327 9.17 15.85 -2.94
N THR A 328 10.06 15.03 -3.51
CA THR A 328 10.31 14.96 -4.96
C THR A 328 9.75 13.71 -5.64
N THR A 329 9.42 12.66 -4.89
CA THR A 329 8.94 11.37 -5.43
C THR A 329 7.44 11.42 -5.70
N ILE A 330 7.04 12.32 -6.60
CA ILE A 330 5.65 12.63 -6.94
C ILE A 330 5.52 12.96 -8.44
N THR A 331 4.45 12.51 -9.08
CA THR A 331 4.13 12.85 -10.48
C THR A 331 3.13 14.00 -10.56
N GLY A 332 3.08 14.68 -11.71
CA GLY A 332 2.14 15.78 -11.94
C GLY A 332 2.48 17.04 -11.13
N ASP A 333 3.68 17.12 -10.54
CA ASP A 333 4.21 18.37 -10.01
C ASP A 333 4.57 19.27 -11.19
N THR A 334 3.76 20.32 -11.37
CA THR A 334 3.88 21.27 -12.48
C THR A 334 4.51 22.58 -12.00
N ASP A 335 4.94 22.65 -10.73
CA ASP A 335 5.69 23.77 -10.19
C ASP A 335 7.15 23.71 -10.67
N ASN A 336 7.35 23.80 -11.99
CA ASN A 336 8.63 24.23 -12.61
C ASN A 336 8.83 25.74 -12.44
N LEU A 337 8.46 26.27 -11.27
CA LEU A 337 8.65 27.67 -10.93
C LEU A 337 10.11 27.88 -10.49
N ARG A 338 10.73 28.99 -10.91
CA ARG A 338 12.09 29.38 -10.49
C ARG A 338 12.25 29.49 -8.95
N VAL A 339 11.12 29.58 -8.23
CA VAL A 339 11.03 29.56 -6.76
C VAL A 339 9.96 28.55 -6.36
N PRO A 340 10.29 27.48 -5.62
CA PRO A 340 9.31 26.52 -5.12
C PRO A 340 8.29 27.22 -4.22
N LYS A 341 7.01 26.85 -4.31
CA LYS A 341 6.03 27.25 -3.30
C LYS A 341 6.39 26.57 -1.99
N THR A 342 6.71 27.37 -0.98
CA THR A 342 7.06 26.89 0.37
C THR A 342 5.91 27.02 1.36
N SER A 343 4.80 27.66 0.96
CA SER A 343 3.62 27.85 1.79
C SER A 343 2.35 27.29 1.14
N ILE A 344 1.47 26.75 1.98
CA ILE A 344 0.11 26.36 1.62
C ILE A 344 -0.77 27.56 1.94
N SER A 345 -1.50 28.07 0.96
CA SER A 345 -2.34 29.26 1.11
C SER A 345 -3.56 29.19 0.22
N VAL A 346 -4.58 29.97 0.61
CA VAL A 346 -5.82 30.12 -0.15
C VAL A 346 -5.51 30.68 -1.53
N ILE A 347 -5.95 29.98 -2.57
CA ILE A 347 -5.77 30.40 -3.96
C ILE A 347 -6.92 31.35 -4.34
N PRO A 348 -6.64 32.53 -4.92
CA PRO A 348 -7.68 33.42 -5.43
C PRO A 348 -8.57 32.71 -6.45
N LYS A 349 -9.89 32.93 -6.35
CA LYS A 349 -10.86 32.41 -7.33
C LYS A 349 -10.51 32.92 -8.72
N ARG A 350 -10.55 32.03 -9.71
CA ARG A 350 -10.29 32.40 -11.11
C ARG A 350 -11.51 33.15 -11.67
N PRO A 351 -11.30 34.17 -12.52
CA PRO A 351 -12.42 34.81 -13.20
C PRO A 351 -13.15 33.77 -14.07
N MET A 352 -14.48 33.85 -14.09
CA MET A 352 -15.36 32.94 -14.84
C MET A 352 -16.22 33.75 -15.80
N GLU A 353 -16.26 33.33 -17.07
CA GLU A 353 -17.10 33.96 -18.08
C GLU A 353 -18.60 33.80 -17.74
N SER A 354 -19.42 34.80 -18.07
CA SER A 354 -20.88 34.78 -17.77
C SER A 354 -21.62 33.62 -18.44
N CYS A 355 -21.23 33.24 -19.66
CA CYS A 355 -21.78 32.08 -20.36
C CYS A 355 -21.46 30.76 -19.65
N LEU A 356 -20.23 30.62 -19.14
CA LEU A 356 -19.80 29.44 -18.40
C LEU A 356 -20.52 29.34 -17.04
N ARG A 357 -20.69 30.47 -16.35
CA ARG A 357 -21.48 30.55 -15.12
C ARG A 357 -22.90 30.02 -15.35
N LYS A 358 -23.60 30.54 -16.36
CA LYS A 358 -24.95 30.11 -16.71
C LYS A 358 -25.00 28.62 -17.03
N TYR A 359 -23.95 28.08 -17.65
CA TYR A 359 -23.87 26.65 -17.94
C TYR A 359 -23.92 25.81 -16.66
N PHE A 360 -23.06 26.11 -15.68
CA PHE A 360 -23.05 25.41 -14.38
C PHE A 360 -24.41 25.53 -13.68
N GLU A 361 -25.00 26.73 -13.66
CA GLU A 361 -26.31 27.00 -13.06
C GLU A 361 -27.45 26.17 -13.68
N THR A 362 -27.34 25.81 -14.97
CA THR A 362 -28.33 24.96 -15.66
C THR A 362 -28.03 23.46 -15.57
N SER A 363 -26.84 23.06 -15.11
CA SER A 363 -26.43 21.66 -15.11
C SER A 363 -26.93 20.90 -13.87
N LYS A 364 -27.69 19.83 -14.12
CA LYS A 364 -28.15 18.92 -13.05
C LYS A 364 -26.98 18.20 -12.36
N ASP A 365 -25.96 17.79 -13.12
CA ASP A 365 -24.80 17.07 -12.58
C ASP A 365 -23.98 17.96 -11.64
N TYR A 366 -23.87 19.26 -11.96
CA TYR A 366 -23.23 20.24 -11.09
C TYR A 366 -23.95 20.34 -9.74
N TRP A 367 -25.27 20.59 -9.74
CA TRP A 367 -26.02 20.78 -8.50
C TRP A 367 -26.04 19.54 -7.61
N ILE A 368 -26.16 18.34 -8.19
CA ILE A 368 -26.05 17.10 -7.42
C ILE A 368 -24.66 17.00 -6.77
N SER A 369 -23.61 17.37 -7.49
CA SER A 369 -22.24 17.36 -6.95
C SER A 369 -22.06 18.34 -5.79
N ILE A 370 -22.65 19.54 -5.89
CA ILE A 370 -22.62 20.56 -4.83
C ILE A 370 -23.32 20.05 -3.56
N GLU A 371 -24.51 19.46 -3.70
CA GLU A 371 -25.26 18.87 -2.59
C GLU A 371 -24.51 17.70 -1.94
N LEU A 372 -24.05 16.73 -2.74
CA LEU A 372 -23.32 15.55 -2.25
C LEU A 372 -22.08 15.91 -1.46
N LEU A 373 -21.38 16.97 -1.91
CA LEU A 373 -20.14 17.42 -1.31
C LEU A 373 -20.34 18.55 -0.32
N GLY A 374 -21.58 18.98 -0.05
CA GLY A 374 -21.96 20.01 0.92
C GLY A 374 -21.32 21.38 0.70
N TYR A 375 -21.12 21.80 -0.56
CA TYR A 375 -20.71 23.18 -0.85
C TYR A 375 -21.92 24.11 -0.72
N ASP A 376 -21.68 25.34 -0.25
CA ASP A 376 -22.73 26.36 -0.18
C ASP A 376 -23.17 26.81 -1.58
N ASN A 377 -24.46 27.15 -1.72
CA ASN A 377 -25.08 27.54 -2.99
C ASN A 377 -24.70 28.95 -3.49
N THR A 378 -23.61 29.55 -3.02
CA THR A 378 -23.26 30.98 -3.22
C THR A 378 -22.15 31.24 -4.22
#